data_AF-A0A0P0A6A8-F1
#
_entry.id   AF-A0A0P0A6A8-F1
#
_cell.length_a   1.000
_cell.length_b   1.000
_cell.length_c   1.000
_cell.angle_alpha   90.00
_cell.angle_beta   90.00
_cell.angle_gamma   90.00
#
_symmetry.space_group_name_H-M   'P 1'
#
loop_
_entity.id
_entity.type
_entity.pdbx_description
1 polymer ?
#
loop_
_entity_poly.entity_id
_entity_poly.type
_entity_poly.pdbx_seq_one_letter_code
_entity_poly.pdbx_strand_id
1 'polypeptide(L)'
;MLGLGLDFMTTAARRSTRATVLIDATGPRDAVVFSRASPAFAYGDDGALVLHAPDVARIDHDPQTGALLGTLFEPETTNMLAHAHASVSQWDQNGGSGTDQTLNALGVFTGVSEASTGASYQRLNHPYVALVAGTTYTVSIWLRAGTSPNLRAVFRTSGGHQTNWGGPISALGPLAQGASGMVSGYAQKTLMDGTILLQLVFIPEHTTSYSIGIGPYSAVADEDVVILGMQLEAGSRPSSFVTTSGTPATRAADMAGTTGISGPHRITITYDDDSHDVIPLAPVTDGYWPPLSRPHVKRMTAVAV
;
A
#
# COMPACT_ATOMS: atom_id res chain seq x y z
N MET A 1 -71.82 -34.70 6.52
CA MET A 1 -70.48 -34.54 5.91
C MET A 1 -70.03 -33.11 6.13
N LEU A 2 -69.21 -32.86 7.16
CA LEU A 2 -68.58 -31.57 7.39
C LEU A 2 -67.25 -31.55 6.63
N GLY A 3 -67.13 -30.61 5.68
CA GLY A 3 -65.91 -30.41 4.90
C GLY A 3 -64.86 -29.70 5.74
N LEU A 4 -63.72 -30.35 5.94
CA LEU A 4 -62.50 -29.76 6.47
C LEU A 4 -61.76 -29.07 5.32
N GLY A 5 -61.88 -27.75 5.24
CA GLY A 5 -60.98 -26.92 4.44
C GLY A 5 -59.64 -26.80 5.16
N LEU A 6 -58.59 -27.41 4.59
CA LEU A 6 -57.21 -27.14 4.98
C LEU A 6 -56.81 -25.82 4.32
N ASP A 7 -56.83 -24.74 5.10
CA ASP A 7 -56.32 -23.45 4.67
C ASP A 7 -54.79 -23.50 4.71
N PHE A 8 -54.16 -23.47 3.54
CA PHE A 8 -52.72 -23.28 3.42
C PHE A 8 -52.43 -21.82 3.75
N MET A 9 -52.26 -21.55 5.05
CA MET A 9 -51.61 -20.33 5.52
C MET A 9 -50.29 -20.18 4.75
N THR A 10 -50.26 -19.20 3.86
CA THR A 10 -49.05 -18.71 3.23
C THR A 10 -48.04 -18.45 4.34
N THR A 11 -46.95 -19.22 4.34
CA THR A 11 -45.78 -18.91 5.15
C THR A 11 -45.27 -17.57 4.66
N ALA A 12 -45.79 -16.47 5.22
CA ALA A 12 -45.15 -15.18 5.11
C ALA A 12 -43.75 -15.40 5.66
N ALA A 13 -42.75 -15.47 4.76
CA ALA A 13 -41.36 -15.48 5.16
C ALA A 13 -41.21 -14.31 6.11
N ARG A 14 -40.98 -14.60 7.40
CA ARG A 14 -40.61 -13.56 8.36
C ARG A 14 -39.35 -12.94 7.80
N ARG A 15 -39.46 -11.78 7.15
CA ARG A 15 -38.32 -10.94 6.79
C ARG A 15 -37.64 -10.65 8.11
N SER A 16 -36.55 -11.36 8.37
CA SER A 16 -35.69 -11.10 9.50
C SER A 16 -35.17 -9.67 9.32
N THR A 17 -35.59 -8.76 10.19
CA THR A 17 -35.03 -7.40 10.29
C THR A 17 -33.64 -7.40 10.91
N ARG A 18 -33.15 -8.58 11.34
CA ARG A 18 -31.79 -8.74 11.86
C ARG A 18 -30.79 -8.53 10.72
N ALA A 19 -29.84 -7.63 10.95
CA ALA A 19 -28.75 -7.39 10.03
C ALA A 19 -27.91 -8.65 9.81
N THR A 20 -27.71 -9.01 8.55
CA THR A 20 -26.66 -9.93 8.13
C THR A 20 -25.33 -9.19 8.20
N VAL A 21 -24.36 -9.75 8.93
CA VAL A 21 -22.99 -9.21 8.96
C VAL A 21 -22.25 -9.77 7.74
N LEU A 22 -21.78 -8.88 6.87
CA LEU A 22 -21.00 -9.23 5.69
C LEU A 22 -19.49 -9.22 5.98
N ILE A 23 -19.04 -8.19 6.71
CA ILE A 23 -17.66 -8.05 7.20
C ILE A 23 -17.71 -7.61 8.66
N ASP A 24 -16.78 -8.09 9.46
CA ASP A 24 -16.41 -7.47 10.73
C ASP A 24 -14.89 -7.50 10.97
N ALA A 25 -14.47 -7.30 12.22
CA ALA A 25 -13.08 -7.22 12.64
C ALA A 25 -12.21 -8.44 12.26
N THR A 26 -12.81 -9.62 12.01
CA THR A 26 -12.04 -10.81 11.62
C THR A 26 -12.15 -11.15 10.13
N GLY A 27 -12.76 -10.27 9.32
CA GLY A 27 -12.83 -10.44 7.86
C GLY A 27 -14.22 -10.64 7.28
N PRO A 28 -14.29 -11.06 6.00
CA PRO A 28 -15.50 -11.52 5.35
C PRO A 28 -16.18 -12.67 6.12
N ARG A 29 -17.51 -12.66 6.16
CA ARG A 29 -18.35 -13.70 6.78
C ARG A 29 -18.99 -14.61 5.74
N ASP A 30 -19.76 -15.61 6.19
CA ASP A 30 -20.37 -16.64 5.34
C ASP A 30 -21.19 -16.09 4.16
N ALA A 31 -21.73 -14.87 4.28
CA ALA A 31 -22.49 -14.20 3.23
C ALA A 31 -21.61 -13.44 2.22
N VAL A 32 -20.29 -13.62 2.24
CA VAL A 32 -19.32 -12.99 1.33
C VAL A 32 -18.33 -14.03 0.83
N VAL A 33 -18.16 -14.10 -0.48
CA VAL A 33 -17.04 -14.79 -1.12
C VAL A 33 -15.93 -13.77 -1.36
N PHE A 34 -14.70 -14.16 -1.06
CA PHE A 34 -13.50 -13.39 -1.33
C PHE A 34 -12.60 -14.17 -2.28
N SER A 35 -11.91 -13.47 -3.18
CA SER A 35 -10.88 -14.05 -4.02
C SER A 35 -9.76 -13.04 -4.31
N ARG A 36 -8.54 -13.55 -4.41
CA ARG A 36 -7.36 -12.81 -4.88
C ARG A 36 -6.35 -13.84 -5.39
N ALA A 37 -6.01 -13.78 -6.67
CA ALA A 37 -5.19 -14.78 -7.33
C ALA A 37 -3.71 -14.82 -6.88
N SER A 38 -3.22 -13.78 -6.19
CA SER A 38 -1.83 -13.66 -5.77
C SER A 38 -1.70 -13.59 -4.24
N PRO A 39 -0.52 -13.94 -3.68
CA PRO A 39 -0.21 -13.55 -2.32
C PRO A 39 -0.11 -12.01 -2.22
N ALA A 40 -0.28 -11.48 -1.02
CA ALA A 40 -0.24 -10.04 -0.77
C ALA A 40 0.11 -9.73 0.69
N PHE A 41 0.77 -8.60 0.93
CA PHE A 41 1.10 -8.15 2.27
C PHE A 41 -0.01 -7.30 2.90
N ALA A 42 -0.08 -7.32 4.22
CA ALA A 42 -0.74 -6.34 5.08
C ALA A 42 0.13 -6.15 6.33
N TYR A 43 -0.15 -5.13 7.13
CA TYR A 43 0.51 -4.95 8.42
C TYR A 43 -0.22 -5.73 9.52
N GLY A 44 0.58 -6.44 10.33
CA GLY A 44 0.14 -7.09 11.57
C GLY A 44 -0.08 -6.08 12.70
N ASP A 45 -0.66 -6.56 13.81
CA ASP A 45 -0.89 -5.78 15.03
C ASP A 45 0.41 -5.34 15.72
N ASP A 46 1.51 -6.01 15.43
CA ASP A 46 2.88 -5.65 15.82
C ASP A 46 3.56 -4.65 14.85
N GLY A 47 2.86 -4.23 13.79
CA GLY A 47 3.37 -3.33 12.76
C GLY A 47 4.31 -3.98 11.74
N ALA A 48 4.54 -5.31 11.80
CA ALA A 48 5.33 -6.03 10.80
C ALA A 48 4.52 -6.33 9.54
N LEU A 49 5.20 -6.56 8.41
CA LEU A 49 4.56 -7.02 7.18
C LEU A 49 4.26 -8.51 7.25
N VAL A 50 2.99 -8.87 7.08
CA VAL A 50 2.49 -10.25 7.09
C VAL A 50 2.07 -10.63 5.67
N LEU A 51 2.61 -11.74 5.16
CA LEU A 51 2.24 -12.28 3.85
C LEU A 51 0.99 -13.15 3.95
N HIS A 52 -0.07 -12.76 3.26
CA HIS A 52 -1.28 -13.57 3.12
C HIS A 52 -1.24 -14.37 1.81
N ALA A 53 -1.65 -15.63 1.88
CA ALA A 53 -1.79 -16.50 0.71
C ALA A 53 -2.87 -15.99 -0.27
N PRO A 54 -2.89 -16.49 -1.52
CA PRO A 54 -4.04 -16.31 -2.41
C PRO A 54 -5.37 -16.68 -1.74
N ASP A 55 -6.44 -16.00 -2.13
CA ASP A 55 -7.81 -16.19 -1.62
C ASP A 55 -7.99 -16.02 -0.11
N VAL A 56 -6.99 -15.46 0.59
CA VAL A 56 -7.09 -15.10 2.01
C VAL A 56 -7.25 -13.58 2.14
N ALA A 57 -8.37 -13.16 2.72
CA ALA A 57 -8.63 -11.75 3.03
C ALA A 57 -7.58 -11.22 4.01
N ARG A 58 -7.24 -9.94 3.86
CA ARG A 58 -6.20 -9.27 4.66
C ARG A 58 -6.84 -8.45 5.76
N ILE A 59 -6.48 -8.76 7.00
CA ILE A 59 -6.84 -7.94 8.17
C ILE A 59 -5.66 -7.03 8.43
N ASP A 60 -5.84 -5.74 8.13
CA ASP A 60 -4.77 -4.76 8.14
C ASP A 60 -4.82 -3.90 9.40
N HIS A 61 -3.65 -3.48 9.84
CA HIS A 61 -3.45 -2.68 11.04
C HIS A 61 -2.66 -1.41 10.70
N ASP A 62 -2.84 -0.37 11.51
CA ASP A 62 -2.02 0.83 11.39
C ASP A 62 -0.58 0.50 11.83
N PRO A 63 0.42 0.57 10.94
CA PRO A 63 1.80 0.21 11.28
C PRO A 63 2.48 1.17 12.26
N GLN A 64 1.84 2.30 12.62
CA GLN A 64 2.33 3.21 13.65
C GLN A 64 1.79 2.87 15.05
N THR A 65 0.58 2.30 15.13
CA THR A 65 -0.16 2.16 16.40
C THR A 65 -0.66 0.75 16.70
N GLY A 66 -0.74 -0.12 15.70
CA GLY A 66 -1.22 -1.50 15.81
C GLY A 66 -2.74 -1.58 15.82
N ALA A 67 -3.41 -0.44 15.70
CA ALA A 67 -4.85 -0.37 15.69
C ALA A 67 -5.41 -1.09 14.46
N LEU A 68 -6.44 -1.91 14.66
CA LEU A 68 -7.16 -2.59 13.59
C LEU A 68 -7.82 -1.55 12.65
N LEU A 69 -7.46 -1.61 11.36
CA LEU A 69 -8.10 -0.80 10.31
C LEU A 69 -9.30 -1.54 9.71
N GLY A 70 -9.23 -2.87 9.61
CA GLY A 70 -10.30 -3.73 9.11
C GLY A 70 -9.84 -4.62 7.96
N THR A 71 -10.79 -5.09 7.15
CA THR A 71 -10.47 -5.87 5.94
C THR A 71 -10.01 -4.93 4.83
N LEU A 72 -8.80 -5.16 4.31
CA LEU A 72 -8.21 -4.39 3.22
C LEU A 72 -8.66 -4.91 1.86
N PHE A 73 -9.18 -3.99 1.03
CA PHE A 73 -9.50 -4.19 -0.38
C PHE A 73 -8.70 -3.23 -1.26
N GLU A 74 -7.89 -3.77 -2.15
CA GLU A 74 -7.08 -3.01 -3.08
C GLU A 74 -7.31 -3.44 -4.53
N PRO A 75 -7.23 -2.51 -5.50
CA PRO A 75 -7.23 -2.86 -6.91
C PRO A 75 -5.99 -3.68 -7.27
N GLU A 76 -5.91 -4.17 -8.50
CA GLU A 76 -4.66 -4.72 -9.03
C GLU A 76 -3.58 -3.63 -9.01
N THR A 77 -2.36 -4.00 -8.62
CA THR A 77 -1.25 -3.06 -8.64
C THR A 77 0.06 -3.73 -8.99
N THR A 78 0.90 -3.01 -9.74
CA THR A 78 2.20 -3.49 -10.20
C THR A 78 3.30 -2.65 -9.59
N ASN A 79 4.24 -3.29 -8.91
CA ASN A 79 5.52 -2.65 -8.59
C ASN A 79 6.39 -2.68 -9.85
N MET A 80 6.64 -1.51 -10.42
CA MET A 80 7.38 -1.31 -11.66
C MET A 80 8.90 -1.44 -11.48
N LEU A 81 9.39 -1.53 -10.24
CA LEU A 81 10.81 -1.70 -9.94
C LEU A 81 11.21 -3.17 -10.04
N ALA A 82 12.37 -3.45 -10.63
CA ALA A 82 12.89 -4.81 -10.75
C ALA A 82 13.30 -5.40 -9.39
N HIS A 83 13.72 -4.55 -8.43
CA HIS A 83 14.24 -4.98 -7.14
C HIS A 83 13.63 -4.16 -6.00
N ALA A 84 12.65 -4.74 -5.31
CA ALA A 84 11.96 -4.06 -4.22
C ALA A 84 12.81 -3.93 -2.95
N HIS A 85 13.74 -4.87 -2.73
CA HIS A 85 14.69 -4.85 -1.62
C HIS A 85 15.97 -4.14 -2.04
N ALA A 86 16.51 -3.29 -1.17
CA ALA A 86 17.81 -2.67 -1.41
C ALA A 86 18.92 -3.71 -1.28
N SER A 87 19.86 -3.72 -2.23
CA SER A 87 21.12 -4.47 -2.14
C SER A 87 22.18 -3.79 -3.00
N VAL A 88 23.42 -3.74 -2.52
CA VAL A 88 24.56 -3.22 -3.30
C VAL A 88 24.87 -4.03 -4.55
N SER A 89 24.39 -5.28 -4.62
CA SER A 89 24.58 -6.16 -5.79
C SER A 89 23.52 -5.96 -6.88
N GLN A 90 22.39 -5.32 -6.55
CA GLN A 90 21.24 -5.15 -7.44
C GLN A 90 20.93 -3.69 -7.75
N TRP A 91 21.39 -2.77 -6.89
CA TRP A 91 21.23 -1.33 -7.03
C TRP A 91 22.57 -0.69 -7.37
N ASP A 92 22.52 0.45 -8.07
CA ASP A 92 23.69 1.13 -8.64
C ASP A 92 24.25 2.19 -7.67
N GLN A 93 25.48 1.97 -7.22
CA GLN A 93 26.24 2.93 -6.41
C GLN A 93 26.54 4.21 -7.22
N ASN A 94 26.31 5.38 -6.63
CA ASN A 94 26.66 6.67 -7.25
C ASN A 94 27.44 7.55 -6.27
N GLY A 95 28.75 7.28 -6.20
CA GLY A 95 29.59 7.72 -5.09
C GLY A 95 29.15 7.07 -3.77
N GLY A 96 29.71 7.48 -2.64
CA GLY A 96 29.37 6.90 -1.34
C GLY A 96 29.94 5.50 -1.15
N SER A 97 29.56 4.85 -0.06
CA SER A 97 29.93 3.48 0.27
C SER A 97 28.72 2.71 0.81
N GLY A 98 28.09 1.93 -0.07
CA GLY A 98 26.99 1.04 0.29
C GLY A 98 27.48 -0.25 0.95
N THR A 99 26.82 -0.68 2.03
CA THR A 99 27.08 -1.96 2.71
C THR A 99 25.77 -2.68 3.04
N ASP A 100 25.57 -3.87 2.48
CA ASP A 100 24.43 -4.74 2.80
C ASP A 100 24.38 -5.02 4.31
N GLN A 101 23.19 -4.92 4.89
CA GLN A 101 22.92 -5.17 6.30
C GLN A 101 22.16 -6.50 6.47
N THR A 102 22.03 -6.98 7.71
CA THR A 102 21.27 -8.19 8.07
C THR A 102 20.11 -7.86 9.00
N LEU A 103 19.44 -6.73 8.78
CA LEU A 103 18.27 -6.36 9.59
C LEU A 103 17.10 -7.32 9.32
N ASN A 104 16.08 -7.20 10.16
CA ASN A 104 14.78 -7.84 9.95
C ASN A 104 13.67 -6.78 10.08
N ALA A 105 13.88 -5.63 9.45
CA ALA A 105 12.95 -4.50 9.56
C ALA A 105 11.61 -4.87 8.90
N LEU A 106 10.51 -4.58 9.59
CA LEU A 106 9.15 -5.01 9.25
C LEU A 106 9.01 -6.53 8.99
N GLY A 107 9.95 -7.35 9.47
CA GLY A 107 9.98 -8.79 9.24
C GLY A 107 10.41 -9.24 7.83
N VAL A 108 10.78 -8.31 6.93
CA VAL A 108 11.09 -8.64 5.52
C VAL A 108 12.31 -7.93 4.94
N PHE A 109 12.77 -6.82 5.53
CA PHE A 109 13.86 -6.01 4.97
C PHE A 109 15.18 -6.17 5.71
N THR A 110 16.23 -6.51 4.96
CA THR A 110 17.62 -6.59 5.43
C THR A 110 18.33 -5.24 5.37
N GLY A 111 18.15 -4.49 4.28
CA GLY A 111 18.61 -3.12 4.08
C GLY A 111 20.07 -2.94 3.64
N VAL A 112 20.43 -1.71 3.28
CA VAL A 112 21.77 -1.25 2.90
C VAL A 112 22.06 0.03 3.67
N SER A 113 23.20 0.10 4.37
CA SER A 113 23.75 1.38 4.87
C SER A 113 24.49 2.06 3.73
N GLU A 114 24.07 3.27 3.36
CA GLU A 114 24.70 4.10 2.35
C GLU A 114 25.42 5.26 3.04
N ALA A 115 26.74 5.15 3.17
CA ALA A 115 27.58 6.12 3.84
C ALA A 115 28.16 7.16 2.89
N SER A 116 28.27 8.41 3.34
CA SER A 116 28.98 9.46 2.62
C SER A 116 30.49 9.22 2.69
N THR A 117 31.20 9.56 1.63
CA THR A 117 32.67 9.64 1.59
C THR A 117 33.14 11.10 1.43
N GLY A 118 32.30 12.07 1.83
CA GLY A 118 32.62 13.49 1.80
C GLY A 118 31.84 14.33 0.77
N ALA A 119 30.76 13.82 0.19
CA ALA A 119 29.96 14.58 -0.79
C ALA A 119 28.44 14.37 -0.66
N SER A 120 27.68 15.46 -0.64
CA SER A 120 26.22 15.45 -0.40
C SER A 120 25.37 14.97 -1.59
N TYR A 121 25.97 14.57 -2.71
CA TYR A 121 25.25 14.01 -3.86
C TYR A 121 25.24 12.49 -3.91
N GLN A 122 25.97 11.84 -3.00
CA GLN A 122 26.15 10.40 -2.96
C GLN A 122 24.87 9.68 -2.56
N ARG A 123 24.65 8.52 -3.18
CA ARG A 123 23.42 7.74 -3.07
C ARG A 123 23.58 6.36 -3.69
N LEU A 124 22.75 5.44 -3.23
CA LEU A 124 22.45 4.17 -3.89
C LEU A 124 21.20 4.37 -4.77
N ASN A 125 21.26 4.00 -6.05
CA ASN A 125 20.13 4.15 -6.98
C ASN A 125 19.52 2.79 -7.30
N HIS A 126 18.19 2.71 -7.28
CA HIS A 126 17.53 1.61 -7.98
C HIS A 126 17.85 1.72 -9.49
N PRO A 127 18.03 0.59 -10.21
CA PRO A 127 18.22 0.57 -11.65
C PRO A 127 17.16 1.36 -12.41
N TYR A 128 17.50 1.74 -13.65
CA TYR A 128 16.60 2.53 -14.48
C TYR A 128 15.24 1.87 -14.71
N VAL A 129 14.16 2.65 -14.53
CA VAL A 129 12.78 2.30 -14.86
C VAL A 129 12.22 3.30 -15.87
N ALA A 130 11.48 2.82 -16.87
CA ALA A 130 10.87 3.68 -17.88
C ALA A 130 9.62 4.36 -17.33
N LEU A 131 9.58 5.69 -17.36
CA LEU A 131 8.44 6.51 -16.96
C LEU A 131 7.95 7.37 -18.13
N VAL A 132 6.67 7.75 -18.08
CA VAL A 132 6.01 8.57 -19.10
C VAL A 132 5.74 9.97 -18.56
N ALA A 133 6.09 10.99 -19.34
CA ALA A 133 5.84 12.38 -19.00
C ALA A 133 4.35 12.62 -18.70
N GLY A 134 4.07 13.40 -17.65
CA GLY A 134 2.70 13.75 -17.23
C GLY A 134 1.91 12.61 -16.58
N THR A 135 2.43 11.39 -16.51
CA THR A 135 1.78 10.28 -15.81
C THR A 135 2.09 10.36 -14.32
N THR A 136 1.06 10.23 -13.47
CA THR A 136 1.25 10.21 -12.03
C THR A 136 1.74 8.85 -11.57
N TYR A 137 2.79 8.82 -10.75
CA TYR A 137 3.29 7.63 -10.08
C TYR A 137 3.37 7.87 -8.58
N THR A 138 3.26 6.80 -7.80
CA THR A 138 3.51 6.79 -6.36
C THR A 138 4.75 5.97 -6.06
N VAL A 139 5.63 6.52 -5.24
CA VAL A 139 6.85 5.86 -4.77
C VAL A 139 6.73 5.66 -3.28
N SER A 140 6.77 4.42 -2.81
CA SER A 140 6.92 4.08 -1.40
C SER A 140 8.38 3.69 -1.14
N ILE A 141 9.00 4.30 -0.15
CA ILE A 141 10.41 4.09 0.22
C ILE A 141 10.46 3.74 1.70
N TRP A 142 11.01 2.58 2.03
CA TRP A 142 11.24 2.15 3.41
C TRP A 142 12.69 2.41 3.78
N LEU A 143 12.91 3.06 4.93
CA LEU A 143 14.19 3.60 5.35
C LEU A 143 14.39 3.42 6.86
N ARG A 144 15.63 3.48 7.35
CA ARG A 144 15.94 3.81 8.75
C ARG A 144 16.83 5.03 8.80
N ALA A 145 16.69 5.81 9.87
CA ALA A 145 17.71 6.80 10.20
C ALA A 145 19.05 6.09 10.42
N GLY A 146 20.10 6.63 9.80
CA GLY A 146 21.47 6.30 10.15
C GLY A 146 22.04 7.40 11.04
N THR A 147 23.32 7.69 10.86
CA THR A 147 24.05 8.75 11.56
C THR A 147 23.93 10.11 10.88
N SER A 148 23.60 10.15 9.58
CA SER A 148 23.30 11.42 8.92
C SER A 148 22.01 12.01 9.49
N PRO A 149 21.98 13.31 9.85
CA PRO A 149 20.73 13.98 10.23
C PRO A 149 19.80 14.20 9.04
N ASN A 150 20.30 13.97 7.82
CA ASN A 150 19.62 14.28 6.57
C ASN A 150 19.42 13.04 5.69
N LEU A 151 18.53 13.20 4.72
CA LEU A 151 18.26 12.25 3.65
C LEU A 151 18.11 13.04 2.35
N ARG A 152 18.42 12.41 1.22
CA ARG A 152 17.99 12.86 -0.10
C ARG A 152 17.45 11.70 -0.92
N ALA A 153 16.27 11.90 -1.50
CA ALA A 153 15.70 11.13 -2.59
C ALA A 153 15.84 11.92 -3.91
N VAL A 154 16.25 11.24 -4.97
CA VAL A 154 16.50 11.83 -6.28
C VAL A 154 15.76 11.05 -7.35
N PHE A 155 14.94 11.74 -8.13
CA PHE A 155 14.46 11.26 -9.42
C PHE A 155 15.39 11.82 -10.48
N ARG A 156 16.10 10.98 -11.21
CA ARG A 156 17.08 11.43 -12.21
C ARG A 156 16.86 10.73 -13.54
N THR A 157 16.74 11.50 -14.62
CA THR A 157 16.67 10.93 -15.97
C THR A 157 18.03 10.41 -16.43
N SER A 158 18.05 9.50 -17.41
CA SER A 158 19.28 9.11 -18.10
C SER A 158 19.99 10.28 -18.80
N GLY A 159 19.25 11.33 -19.18
CA GLY A 159 19.79 12.59 -19.72
C GLY A 159 20.39 13.54 -18.68
N GLY A 160 20.30 13.21 -17.39
CA GLY A 160 20.95 13.95 -16.31
C GLY A 160 20.13 15.06 -15.66
N HIS A 161 18.86 15.22 -16.04
CA HIS A 161 17.92 16.07 -15.33
C HIS A 161 17.55 15.44 -13.98
N GLN A 162 17.33 16.24 -12.95
CA GLN A 162 17.04 15.71 -11.61
C GLN A 162 16.07 16.55 -10.79
N THR A 163 15.22 15.84 -10.06
CA THR A 163 14.32 16.37 -9.04
C THR A 163 14.75 15.80 -7.70
N ASN A 164 14.90 16.66 -6.70
CA ASN A 164 15.49 16.37 -5.40
C ASN A 164 14.49 16.66 -4.29
N TRP A 165 14.29 15.65 -3.45
CA TRP A 165 13.49 15.72 -2.24
C TRP A 165 14.36 15.27 -1.07
N GLY A 166 14.22 15.84 0.12
CA GLY A 166 15.10 15.54 1.23
C GLY A 166 15.18 16.65 2.27
N GLY A 167 16.28 16.66 3.01
CA GLY A 167 16.51 17.55 4.15
C GLY A 167 16.61 16.75 5.46
N PRO A 168 16.36 17.40 6.61
CA PRO A 168 16.39 16.72 7.91
C PRO A 168 15.39 15.56 7.93
N ILE A 169 15.80 14.40 8.44
CA ILE A 169 14.95 13.19 8.48
C ILE A 169 13.63 13.43 9.22
N SER A 170 13.62 14.33 10.20
CA SER A 170 12.41 14.71 10.95
C SER A 170 11.44 15.61 10.18
N ALA A 171 11.85 16.18 9.04
CA ALA A 171 11.09 17.16 8.29
C ALA A 171 11.52 17.19 6.80
N LEU A 172 11.25 16.09 6.08
CA LEU A 172 11.61 15.98 4.67
C LEU A 172 10.74 16.91 3.80
N GLY A 173 11.35 17.49 2.76
CA GLY A 173 10.68 18.44 1.87
C GLY A 173 11.35 18.58 0.49
N PRO A 174 10.84 19.47 -0.36
CA PRO A 174 11.45 19.73 -1.66
C PRO A 174 12.81 20.42 -1.49
N LEU A 175 13.85 19.90 -2.13
CA LEU A 175 15.16 20.55 -2.22
C LEU A 175 15.33 21.27 -3.57
N ALA A 176 14.90 20.64 -4.67
CA ALA A 176 14.86 21.25 -6.00
C ALA A 176 13.88 20.46 -6.89
N GLN A 177 13.01 21.14 -7.62
CA GLN A 177 11.90 20.52 -8.36
C GLN A 177 11.86 20.97 -9.82
N GLY A 178 11.17 20.21 -10.67
CA GLY A 178 10.76 20.66 -12.00
C GLY A 178 11.81 20.59 -13.10
N ALA A 179 12.93 19.88 -12.90
CA ALA A 179 13.86 19.60 -14.01
C ALA A 179 13.64 18.21 -14.62
N SER A 180 13.28 17.24 -13.78
CA SER A 180 12.94 15.87 -14.22
C SER A 180 11.47 15.51 -13.99
N GLY A 181 10.71 16.40 -13.33
CA GLY A 181 9.37 16.14 -12.85
C GLY A 181 9.08 16.84 -11.52
N MET A 182 7.86 16.69 -11.03
CA MET A 182 7.35 17.31 -9.82
C MET A 182 6.93 16.25 -8.81
N VAL A 183 7.36 16.39 -7.55
CA VAL A 183 6.68 15.72 -6.43
C VAL A 183 5.47 16.56 -6.03
N SER A 184 4.26 16.09 -6.33
CA SER A 184 3.00 16.80 -6.13
C SER A 184 2.32 16.49 -4.79
N GLY A 185 2.76 15.45 -4.10
CA GLY A 185 2.27 15.07 -2.78
C GLY A 185 3.30 14.23 -2.03
N TYR A 186 3.25 14.26 -0.70
CA TYR A 186 4.09 13.41 0.13
C TYR A 186 3.38 13.03 1.43
N ALA A 187 3.77 11.88 1.98
CA ALA A 187 3.45 11.47 3.33
C ALA A 187 4.68 10.80 3.94
N GLN A 188 4.89 11.03 5.23
CA GLN A 188 5.97 10.39 5.99
C GLN A 188 5.40 9.83 7.28
N LYS A 189 5.75 8.58 7.58
CA LYS A 189 5.36 7.89 8.82
C LYS A 189 6.57 7.22 9.44
N THR A 190 6.71 7.35 10.75
CA THR A 190 7.60 6.48 11.53
C THR A 190 6.76 5.34 12.09
N LEU A 191 7.15 4.12 11.76
CA LEU A 191 6.47 2.87 12.12
C LEU A 191 7.00 2.35 13.47
N MET A 192 6.29 1.39 14.07
CA MET A 192 6.63 0.88 15.41
C MET A 192 8.06 0.37 15.55
N ASP A 193 8.55 -0.34 14.53
CA ASP A 193 9.88 -0.92 14.58
C ASP A 193 10.98 0.16 14.46
N GLY A 194 10.63 1.40 14.10
CA GLY A 194 11.51 2.53 13.82
C GLY A 194 11.75 2.77 12.33
N THR A 195 11.12 1.99 11.44
CA THR A 195 11.15 2.20 9.99
C THR A 195 10.44 3.50 9.63
N ILE A 196 11.03 4.24 8.70
CA ILE A 196 10.41 5.43 8.10
C ILE A 196 9.86 5.00 6.75
N LEU A 197 8.55 5.15 6.57
CA LEU A 197 7.87 5.02 5.29
C LEU A 197 7.69 6.42 4.71
N LEU A 198 8.43 6.71 3.64
CA LEU A 198 8.28 7.91 2.82
C LEU A 198 7.51 7.58 1.56
N GLN A 199 6.39 8.26 1.35
CA GLN A 199 5.55 8.13 0.16
C GLN A 199 5.58 9.43 -0.62
N LEU A 200 5.89 9.36 -1.92
CA LEU A 200 5.98 10.50 -2.81
C LEU A 200 5.07 10.27 -4.02
N VAL A 201 4.26 11.27 -4.38
CA VAL A 201 3.51 11.29 -5.63
C VAL A 201 4.33 12.08 -6.65
N PHE A 202 4.87 11.41 -7.65
CA PHE A 202 5.79 11.96 -8.65
C PHE A 202 5.13 12.03 -10.03
N ILE A 203 5.30 13.16 -10.71
CA ILE A 203 4.85 13.38 -12.09
C ILE A 203 6.10 13.69 -12.93
N PRO A 204 6.58 12.76 -13.77
CA PRO A 204 7.74 12.96 -14.63
C PRO A 204 7.46 14.05 -15.66
N GLU A 205 8.49 14.79 -16.02
CA GLU A 205 8.43 15.78 -17.11
C GLU A 205 8.90 15.18 -18.45
N HIS A 206 9.60 14.06 -18.42
CA HIS A 206 10.19 13.41 -19.60
C HIS A 206 9.68 11.97 -19.72
N THR A 207 9.45 11.52 -20.95
CA THR A 207 9.21 10.10 -21.25
C THR A 207 10.55 9.44 -21.52
N THR A 208 11.15 8.86 -20.49
CA THR A 208 12.50 8.27 -20.57
C THR A 208 12.76 7.33 -19.39
N SER A 209 13.97 6.81 -19.30
CA SER A 209 14.47 6.05 -18.15
C SER A 209 14.81 6.97 -16.99
N TYR A 210 14.31 6.62 -15.80
CA TYR A 210 14.59 7.28 -14.53
C TYR A 210 15.29 6.32 -13.56
N SER A 211 16.33 6.80 -12.91
CA SER A 211 16.86 6.18 -11.68
C SER A 211 16.24 6.88 -10.48
N ILE A 212 15.89 6.13 -9.44
CA ILE A 212 15.46 6.68 -8.16
C ILE A 212 16.53 6.36 -7.13
N GLY A 213 17.17 7.38 -6.56
CA GLY A 213 18.31 7.20 -5.66
C GLY A 213 18.12 7.81 -4.29
N ILE A 214 18.61 7.12 -3.27
CA ILE A 214 18.54 7.52 -1.87
C ILE A 214 19.96 7.62 -1.31
N GLY A 215 20.24 8.68 -0.56
CA GLY A 215 21.53 8.82 0.12
C GLY A 215 21.51 9.79 1.31
N PRO A 216 22.64 9.92 2.01
CA PRO A 216 22.71 10.59 3.32
C PRO A 216 22.60 12.11 3.24
N TYR A 217 22.71 12.71 2.05
CA TYR A 217 22.73 14.17 1.87
C TYR A 217 23.72 14.88 2.81
N SER A 218 24.90 14.27 2.99
CA SER A 218 25.95 14.77 3.85
C SER A 218 27.29 14.83 3.14
N ALA A 219 28.09 15.85 3.46
CA ALA A 219 29.49 15.95 3.06
C ALA A 219 30.45 15.52 4.18
N VAL A 220 29.92 14.99 5.30
CA VAL A 220 30.72 14.41 6.38
C VAL A 220 30.93 12.94 6.05
N ALA A 221 32.18 12.49 5.98
CA ALA A 221 32.48 11.09 5.74
C ALA A 221 31.89 10.20 6.85
N ASP A 222 31.47 9.00 6.47
CA ASP A 222 30.87 7.97 7.31
C ASP A 222 29.47 8.29 7.87
N GLU A 223 28.93 9.50 7.65
CA GLU A 223 27.51 9.76 7.90
C GLU A 223 26.65 8.98 6.89
N ASP A 224 25.69 8.23 7.40
CA ASP A 224 24.92 7.26 6.60
C ASP A 224 23.40 7.40 6.76
N VAL A 225 22.70 6.74 5.85
CA VAL A 225 21.27 6.39 5.97
C VAL A 225 21.11 4.93 5.61
N VAL A 226 20.10 4.27 6.16
CA VAL A 226 19.81 2.88 5.82
C VAL A 226 18.59 2.80 4.92
N ILE A 227 18.76 2.18 3.77
CA ILE A 227 17.73 2.02 2.75
C ILE A 227 17.23 0.58 2.85
N LEU A 228 15.93 0.38 3.06
CA LEU A 228 15.36 -0.97 3.21
C LEU A 228 14.82 -1.49 1.87
N GLY A 229 14.08 -0.65 1.15
CA GLY A 229 13.45 -1.02 -0.10
C GLY A 229 12.63 0.09 -0.73
N MET A 230 12.13 -0.17 -1.93
CA MET A 230 11.32 0.77 -2.70
C MET A 230 10.27 0.06 -3.56
N GLN A 231 9.14 0.72 -3.74
CA GLN A 231 8.07 0.32 -4.66
C GLN A 231 7.63 1.52 -5.48
N LEU A 232 7.43 1.30 -6.78
CA LEU A 232 6.93 2.30 -7.72
C LEU A 232 5.67 1.80 -8.41
N GLU A 233 4.61 2.59 -8.35
CA GLU A 233 3.29 2.22 -8.86
C GLU A 233 2.72 3.35 -9.72
N ALA A 234 1.97 3.02 -10.78
CA ALA A 234 1.19 4.01 -11.50
C ALA A 234 -0.02 4.46 -10.67
N GLY A 235 -0.35 5.74 -10.72
CA GLY A 235 -1.41 6.37 -9.93
C GLY A 235 -0.88 7.16 -8.73
N SER A 236 -1.79 7.78 -7.98
CA SER A 236 -1.48 8.65 -6.83
C SER A 236 -1.65 7.99 -5.46
N ARG A 237 -2.06 6.72 -5.43
CA ARG A 237 -2.35 5.99 -4.19
C ARG A 237 -1.37 4.84 -4.04
N PRO A 238 -0.60 4.79 -2.94
CA PRO A 238 0.26 3.66 -2.67
C PRO A 238 -0.59 2.43 -2.33
N SER A 239 -0.13 1.25 -2.73
CA SER A 239 -0.73 -0.02 -2.29
C SER A 239 0.17 -0.75 -1.29
N SER A 240 -0.30 -1.87 -0.77
CA SER A 240 0.50 -2.82 0.00
C SER A 240 1.80 -3.20 -0.71
N PHE A 241 2.79 -3.63 0.08
CA PHE A 241 4.08 -4.06 -0.46
C PHE A 241 3.92 -5.21 -1.45
N VAL A 242 4.57 -5.08 -2.61
CA VAL A 242 4.66 -6.06 -3.69
C VAL A 242 6.14 -6.32 -3.96
N THR A 243 6.59 -7.51 -3.57
CA THR A 243 7.98 -7.94 -3.75
C THR A 243 8.32 -8.11 -5.23
N THR A 244 9.52 -7.67 -5.61
CA THR A 244 10.11 -7.89 -6.94
C THR A 244 11.54 -8.36 -6.82
N SER A 245 11.96 -9.21 -7.76
CA SER A 245 13.31 -9.80 -7.81
C SER A 245 13.74 -10.06 -9.25
N GLY A 246 14.36 -9.05 -9.87
CA GLY A 246 14.85 -9.07 -11.25
C GLY A 246 13.85 -8.57 -12.29
N THR A 247 12.56 -8.58 -11.99
CA THR A 247 11.50 -8.08 -12.87
C THR A 247 10.35 -7.46 -12.07
N PRO A 248 9.60 -6.51 -12.67
CA PRO A 248 8.33 -6.05 -12.12
C PRO A 248 7.38 -7.20 -11.77
N ALA A 249 6.54 -7.01 -10.76
CA ALA A 249 5.54 -7.98 -10.33
C ALA A 249 4.21 -7.31 -10.02
N THR A 250 3.13 -8.06 -10.20
CA THR A 250 1.75 -7.60 -10.05
C THR A 250 1.07 -8.36 -8.91
N ARG A 251 0.46 -7.61 -7.99
CA ARG A 251 -0.50 -8.12 -7.02
C ARG A 251 -1.90 -8.03 -7.63
N ALA A 252 -2.62 -9.14 -7.66
CA ALA A 252 -4.00 -9.19 -8.16
C ALA A 252 -4.95 -8.35 -7.30
N ALA A 253 -6.03 -7.87 -7.90
CA ALA A 253 -7.09 -7.16 -7.20
C ALA A 253 -7.76 -8.05 -6.14
N ASP A 254 -8.18 -7.45 -5.03
CA ASP A 254 -9.11 -8.08 -4.11
C ASP A 254 -10.51 -8.01 -4.70
N MET A 255 -11.14 -9.18 -4.87
CA MET A 255 -12.52 -9.29 -5.33
C MET A 255 -13.37 -9.89 -4.24
N ALA A 256 -14.51 -9.25 -3.95
CA ALA A 256 -15.52 -9.80 -3.07
C ALA A 256 -16.90 -9.68 -3.68
N GLY A 257 -17.82 -10.52 -3.21
CA GLY A 257 -19.21 -10.49 -3.62
C GLY A 257 -20.07 -11.20 -2.60
N THR A 258 -21.32 -10.77 -2.45
CA THR A 258 -22.26 -11.43 -1.54
C THR A 258 -22.59 -12.83 -2.05
N THR A 259 -22.93 -13.73 -1.13
CA THR A 259 -23.47 -15.06 -1.45
C THR A 259 -24.57 -15.45 -0.47
N GLY A 260 -25.59 -16.16 -0.93
CA GLY A 260 -26.64 -16.71 -0.06
C GLY A 260 -27.59 -15.65 0.52
N ILE A 261 -27.50 -14.40 0.04
CA ILE A 261 -28.44 -13.32 0.35
C ILE A 261 -28.93 -12.67 -0.94
N SER A 262 -30.21 -12.29 -0.98
CA SER A 262 -30.80 -11.72 -2.19
C SER A 262 -31.99 -10.82 -1.88
N GLY A 263 -32.27 -9.89 -2.80
CA GLY A 263 -33.37 -8.95 -2.71
C GLY A 263 -32.94 -7.58 -2.18
N PRO A 264 -33.92 -6.68 -1.98
CA PRO A 264 -33.65 -5.31 -1.55
C PRO A 264 -33.08 -5.28 -0.13
N HIS A 265 -31.89 -4.70 0.02
CA HIS A 265 -31.24 -4.51 1.31
C HIS A 265 -30.77 -3.06 1.47
N ARG A 266 -30.84 -2.55 2.70
CA ARG A 266 -30.03 -1.41 3.11
C ARG A 266 -28.64 -1.92 3.50
N ILE A 267 -27.60 -1.39 2.87
CA ILE A 267 -26.20 -1.70 3.22
C ILE A 267 -25.63 -0.56 4.05
N THR A 268 -24.90 -0.91 5.11
CA THR A 268 -24.11 0.04 5.89
C THR A 268 -22.68 -0.47 5.97
N ILE A 269 -21.74 0.39 5.58
CA ILE A 269 -20.30 0.14 5.57
C ILE A 269 -19.70 1.08 6.60
N THR A 270 -18.82 0.57 7.45
CA THR A 270 -18.01 1.33 8.41
C THR A 270 -16.55 1.15 8.04
N TYR A 271 -15.82 2.26 7.90
CA TYR A 271 -14.42 2.25 7.51
C TYR A 271 -13.47 2.36 8.71
N ASP A 272 -12.17 2.37 8.43
CA ASP A 272 -11.09 2.48 9.41
C ASP A 272 -11.18 3.74 10.29
N ASP A 273 -11.59 4.86 9.70
CA ASP A 273 -11.77 6.16 10.37
C ASP A 273 -13.15 6.35 11.01
N ASP A 274 -13.92 5.27 11.16
CA ASP A 274 -15.30 5.25 11.64
C ASP A 274 -16.29 6.07 10.79
N SER A 275 -15.89 6.52 9.58
CA SER A 275 -16.84 7.04 8.59
C SER A 275 -17.73 5.91 8.05
N HIS A 276 -18.89 6.29 7.50
CA HIS A 276 -19.87 5.34 7.00
C HIS A 276 -20.41 5.69 5.62
N ASP A 277 -20.57 4.66 4.78
CA ASP A 277 -21.44 4.70 3.63
C ASP A 277 -22.75 3.98 3.94
N VAL A 278 -23.87 4.56 3.50
CA VAL A 278 -25.20 3.95 3.59
C VAL A 278 -25.81 3.89 2.20
N ILE A 279 -26.06 2.67 1.72
CA ILE A 279 -26.82 2.42 0.50
C ILE A 279 -28.25 2.10 0.94
N PRO A 280 -29.22 3.02 0.79
CA PRO A 280 -30.54 2.88 1.38
C PRO A 280 -31.35 1.72 0.77
N LEU A 281 -31.08 1.39 -0.50
CA LEU A 281 -31.75 0.32 -1.23
C LEU A 281 -30.81 -0.25 -2.30
N ALA A 282 -30.16 -1.37 -1.99
CA ALA A 282 -29.31 -2.14 -2.89
C ALA A 282 -30.07 -3.38 -3.41
N PRO A 283 -30.06 -3.66 -4.73
CA PRO A 283 -30.59 -4.90 -5.28
C PRO A 283 -29.56 -6.02 -5.10
N VAL A 284 -29.45 -6.56 -3.87
CA VAL A 284 -28.45 -7.58 -3.56
C VAL A 284 -28.77 -8.89 -4.27
N THR A 285 -27.76 -9.48 -4.89
CA THR A 285 -27.78 -10.80 -5.54
C THR A 285 -26.42 -11.46 -5.32
N ASP A 286 -26.27 -12.74 -5.65
CA ASP A 286 -24.95 -13.38 -5.58
C ASP A 286 -23.94 -12.63 -6.47
N GLY A 287 -22.76 -12.34 -5.93
CA GLY A 287 -21.73 -11.52 -6.55
C GLY A 287 -21.89 -10.00 -6.38
N TYR A 288 -22.95 -9.51 -5.73
CA TYR A 288 -23.08 -8.07 -5.46
C TYR A 288 -21.96 -7.57 -4.54
N TRP A 289 -21.33 -6.46 -4.91
CA TRP A 289 -20.38 -5.74 -4.07
C TRP A 289 -20.63 -4.24 -4.15
N PRO A 290 -20.77 -3.54 -3.02
CA PRO A 290 -20.96 -2.09 -3.05
C PRO A 290 -19.66 -1.36 -3.43
N PRO A 291 -19.74 -0.18 -4.08
CA PRO A 291 -18.57 0.67 -4.21
C PRO A 291 -18.07 1.07 -2.82
N LEU A 292 -16.74 1.12 -2.64
CA LEU A 292 -16.10 1.49 -1.39
C LEU A 292 -15.49 2.89 -1.52
N SER A 293 -15.76 3.77 -0.56
CA SER A 293 -15.15 5.10 -0.47
C SER A 293 -13.74 5.06 0.13
N ARG A 294 -13.40 3.99 0.85
CA ARG A 294 -12.09 3.74 1.48
C ARG A 294 -11.71 2.26 1.35
N PRO A 295 -10.42 1.92 1.32
CA PRO A 295 -9.97 0.54 1.09
C PRO A 295 -10.15 -0.37 2.32
N HIS A 296 -10.22 0.18 3.54
CA HIS A 296 -10.33 -0.59 4.77
C HIS A 296 -11.76 -0.63 5.29
N VAL A 297 -12.39 -1.80 5.24
CA VAL A 297 -13.74 -2.02 5.77
C VAL A 297 -13.64 -2.63 7.17
N LYS A 298 -13.95 -1.83 8.19
CA LYS A 298 -14.01 -2.28 9.60
C LYS A 298 -15.26 -3.13 9.86
N ARG A 299 -16.39 -2.78 9.23
CA ARG A 299 -17.65 -3.53 9.33
C ARG A 299 -18.53 -3.30 8.11
N MET A 300 -19.27 -4.31 7.69
CA MET A 300 -20.32 -4.18 6.68
C MET A 300 -21.54 -5.01 7.08
N THR A 301 -22.73 -4.43 6.96
CA THR A 301 -24.00 -5.12 7.26
C THR A 301 -25.05 -4.89 6.19
N ALA A 302 -25.89 -5.91 5.96
CA ALA A 302 -27.05 -5.86 5.09
C ALA A 302 -28.33 -6.09 5.90
N VAL A 303 -29.33 -5.22 5.76
CA VAL A 303 -30.65 -5.36 6.40
C VAL A 303 -31.70 -5.41 5.30
N ALA A 304 -32.50 -6.47 5.24
CA ALA A 304 -33.58 -6.59 4.26
C ALA A 304 -34.60 -5.46 4.46
N VAL A 305 -35.05 -4.85 3.35
CA VAL A 305 -36.04 -3.74 3.32
C VAL A 305 -37.28 -4.08 2.50
#